data_AF-M8AY41-F1
#
_entry.id   AF-M8AY41-F1
#
_cell.length_a   1.000
_cell.length_b   1.000
_cell.length_c   1.000
_cell.angle_alpha   90.00
_cell.angle_beta   90.00
_cell.angle_gamma   90.00
#
_symmetry.space_group_name_H-M   'P 1'
#
loop_
_entity.id
_entity.type
_entity.pdbx_description
1 polymer ?
#
loop_
_entity_poly.entity_id
_entity_poly.type
_entity_poly.pdbx_seq_one_letter_code
_entity_poly.pdbx_strand_id
1 'polypeptide(L)'
;MTIGVCYGVVANNLPPANEVVQLYSLAASASNAANWVRDNVRPYYPAVNIKYIAAGNEILGGDTQNIVPAMRNLNSALNGAGLGAIKVSTSIRFDAVTNTFPPSNGVFAQAYMTDVARLLASTAAPLLANVYPYFAYKDNPRDIQLNYATFRPGTTVRDQNNGLTYTCLFDAMVDAVVAALERAGAPGVRVVVSESGIL
;
A
#
# COMPACT_ATOMS: atom_id res chain seq x y z
N MET A 1 2.04 1.09 21.88
CA MET A 1 1.72 1.21 20.44
C MET A 1 2.72 2.18 19.84
N THR A 2 3.46 1.79 18.81
CA THR A 2 4.46 2.64 18.13
C THR A 2 3.90 3.08 16.78
N ILE A 3 4.00 4.36 16.46
CA ILE A 3 3.55 4.95 15.19
C ILE A 3 4.77 5.10 14.27
N GLY A 4 4.59 4.80 12.97
CA GLY A 4 5.60 5.06 11.94
C GLY A 4 5.45 6.46 11.34
N VAL A 5 6.55 7.01 10.81
CA VAL A 5 6.55 8.30 10.11
C VAL A 5 7.28 8.11 8.79
N CYS A 6 6.76 8.69 7.71
CA CYS A 6 7.45 8.72 6.42
C CYS A 6 8.63 9.69 6.48
N TYR A 7 9.83 9.21 6.15
CA TYR A 7 11.01 10.04 6.05
C TYR A 7 11.17 10.52 4.60
N GLY A 8 10.40 11.56 4.23
CA GLY A 8 10.42 12.13 2.89
C GLY A 8 11.76 12.80 2.57
N VAL A 9 12.34 12.45 1.41
CA VAL A 9 13.65 12.96 0.97
C VAL A 9 13.57 13.84 -0.29
N VAL A 10 12.36 14.22 -0.73
CA VAL A 10 12.17 15.17 -1.83
C VAL A 10 12.10 16.58 -1.25
N ALA A 11 13.25 17.25 -1.23
CA ALA A 11 13.39 18.66 -0.88
C ALA A 11 14.41 19.29 -1.84
N ASN A 12 14.43 20.61 -1.91
CA ASN A 12 15.32 21.43 -2.74
C ASN A 12 16.82 21.34 -2.37
N ASN A 13 17.20 20.40 -1.50
CA ASN A 13 18.56 20.15 -1.02
C ASN A 13 18.83 18.67 -0.67
N LEU A 14 18.10 17.71 -1.27
CA LEU A 14 18.27 16.27 -1.02
C LEU A 14 18.49 15.47 -2.33
N PRO A 15 19.04 14.24 -2.27
CA PRO A 15 19.33 13.43 -3.46
C PRO A 15 18.08 13.10 -4.30
N PRO A 16 18.20 12.96 -5.64
CA PRO A 16 17.06 12.75 -6.53
C PRO A 16 16.44 11.33 -6.42
N ALA A 17 15.14 11.22 -6.70
CA ALA A 17 14.40 9.96 -6.68
C ALA A 17 14.70 9.08 -7.91
N ASN A 18 14.87 7.77 -7.69
CA ASN A 18 15.15 6.75 -8.72
C ASN A 18 14.18 5.55 -8.67
N GLU A 19 13.03 5.68 -8.03
CA GLU A 19 12.14 4.55 -7.70
C GLU A 19 11.60 3.80 -8.92
N VAL A 20 11.20 4.51 -9.98
CA VAL A 20 10.72 3.87 -11.22
C VAL A 20 11.84 3.10 -11.89
N VAL A 21 13.03 3.69 -12.03
CA VAL A 21 14.21 3.01 -12.62
C VAL A 21 14.60 1.77 -11.82
N GLN A 22 14.52 1.85 -10.49
CA GLN A 22 14.75 0.69 -9.63
C GLN A 22 13.69 -0.39 -9.84
N LEU A 23 12.40 -0.03 -9.92
CA LEU A 23 11.33 -1.00 -10.16
C LEU A 23 11.54 -1.78 -11.47
N TYR A 24 11.88 -1.08 -12.56
CA TYR A 24 12.21 -1.69 -13.83
C TYR A 24 13.41 -2.65 -13.73
N SER A 25 14.49 -2.20 -13.07
CA SER A 25 15.70 -3.02 -12.88
C SER A 25 15.41 -4.29 -12.07
N LEU A 26 14.61 -4.16 -11.00
CA LEU A 26 14.18 -5.27 -10.14
C LEU A 26 13.27 -6.25 -10.87
N ALA A 27 12.36 -5.76 -11.73
CA ALA A 27 11.48 -6.59 -12.55
C ALA A 27 12.25 -7.36 -13.64
N ALA A 28 13.27 -6.74 -14.23
CA ALA A 28 13.96 -7.28 -15.40
C ALA A 28 14.81 -8.54 -15.11
N SER A 29 15.35 -8.70 -13.90
CA SER A 29 16.25 -9.82 -13.60
C SER A 29 16.32 -10.18 -12.12
N ALA A 30 16.28 -11.49 -11.84
CA ALA A 30 16.53 -12.03 -10.50
C ALA A 30 17.92 -11.65 -9.97
N SER A 31 18.94 -11.58 -10.84
CA SER A 31 20.30 -11.16 -10.47
C SER A 31 20.34 -9.69 -10.05
N ASN A 32 19.55 -8.83 -10.70
CA ASN A 32 19.45 -7.42 -10.30
C ASN A 32 18.82 -7.28 -8.91
N ALA A 33 17.74 -8.02 -8.64
CA ALA A 33 17.14 -8.04 -7.30
C ALA A 33 18.08 -8.61 -6.23
N ALA A 34 18.84 -9.66 -6.55
CA ALA A 34 19.84 -10.23 -5.65
C ALA A 34 20.95 -9.22 -5.33
N ASN A 35 21.46 -8.50 -6.34
CA ASN A 35 22.42 -7.41 -6.14
C ASN A 35 21.82 -6.29 -5.28
N TRP A 36 20.59 -5.87 -5.56
CA TRP A 36 19.93 -4.84 -4.77
C TRP A 36 19.77 -5.26 -3.30
N VAL A 37 19.37 -6.51 -3.02
CA VAL A 37 19.27 -7.02 -1.63
C VAL A 37 20.64 -7.09 -0.96
N ARG A 38 21.68 -7.54 -1.69
CA ARG A 38 23.07 -7.57 -1.19
C ARG A 38 23.57 -6.18 -0.80
N ASP A 39 23.21 -5.15 -1.56
CA ASP A 39 23.77 -3.81 -1.39
C ASP A 39 22.93 -2.92 -0.45
N ASN A 40 21.61 -3.12 -0.39
CA ASN A 40 20.68 -2.23 0.33
C ASN A 40 20.04 -2.84 1.58
N VAL A 41 20.11 -4.17 1.77
CA VAL A 41 19.44 -4.84 2.91
C VAL A 41 20.46 -5.58 3.77
N ARG A 42 21.23 -6.48 3.16
CA ARG A 42 22.17 -7.37 3.87
C ARG A 42 23.20 -6.64 4.75
N PRO A 43 23.78 -5.48 4.37
CA PRO A 43 24.80 -4.82 5.19
C PRO A 43 24.23 -4.24 6.49
N TYR A 44 22.92 -3.98 6.53
CA TYR A 44 22.27 -3.27 7.61
C TYR A 44 21.46 -4.20 8.51
N TYR A 45 20.97 -5.32 8.01
CA TYR A 45 20.20 -6.29 8.79
C TYR A 45 21.13 -7.26 9.58
N PRO A 46 20.87 -7.55 10.87
CA PRO A 46 19.70 -7.16 11.68
C PRO A 46 19.89 -5.89 12.52
N ALA A 47 21.00 -5.16 12.40
CA ALA A 47 21.23 -3.93 13.18
C ALA A 47 20.14 -2.87 12.92
N VAL A 48 19.64 -2.81 11.67
CA VAL A 48 18.41 -2.12 11.29
C VAL A 48 17.27 -3.15 11.22
N ASN A 49 16.20 -2.90 11.97
CA ASN A 49 15.01 -3.74 11.98
C ASN A 49 14.11 -3.47 10.75
N ILE A 50 14.56 -3.96 9.59
CA ILE A 50 13.83 -3.83 8.32
C ILE A 50 12.65 -4.80 8.34
N LYS A 51 11.42 -4.26 8.35
CA LYS A 51 10.18 -5.07 8.40
C LYS A 51 9.63 -5.39 7.00
N TYR A 52 9.63 -4.38 6.13
CA TYR A 52 9.01 -4.44 4.82
C TYR A 52 9.91 -3.82 3.75
N ILE A 53 9.74 -4.26 2.52
CA ILE A 53 10.25 -3.60 1.32
C ILE A 53 9.06 -3.26 0.44
N ALA A 54 8.86 -1.98 0.15
CA ALA A 54 7.86 -1.52 -0.81
C ALA A 54 8.46 -1.51 -2.22
N ALA A 55 8.04 -2.43 -3.08
CA ALA A 55 8.39 -2.48 -4.48
C ALA A 55 7.55 -1.46 -5.27
N GLY A 56 7.97 -0.20 -5.20
CA GLY A 56 7.29 0.94 -5.81
C GLY A 56 6.26 1.61 -4.88
N ASN A 57 6.07 2.90 -5.13
CA ASN A 57 5.07 3.74 -4.47
C ASN A 57 4.18 4.39 -5.54
N GLU A 58 2.87 4.20 -5.43
CA GLU A 58 1.86 4.83 -6.28
C GLU A 58 2.12 4.63 -7.79
N ILE A 59 2.53 3.42 -8.18
CA ILE A 59 2.86 3.10 -9.58
C ILE A 59 1.59 3.12 -10.44
N LEU A 60 1.66 3.81 -11.59
CA LEU A 60 0.53 4.03 -12.50
C LEU A 60 0.86 3.63 -13.94
N GLY A 61 -0.18 3.50 -14.77
CA GLY A 61 -0.04 3.28 -16.20
C GLY A 61 0.71 1.99 -16.57
N GLY A 62 1.50 2.06 -17.64
CA GLY A 62 2.23 0.91 -18.17
C GLY A 62 3.28 0.32 -17.20
N ASP A 63 3.72 1.08 -16.20
CA ASP A 63 4.72 0.64 -15.23
C ASP A 63 4.18 -0.43 -14.27
N THR A 64 2.85 -0.50 -14.11
CA THR A 64 2.17 -1.48 -13.24
C THR A 64 2.49 -2.93 -13.59
N GLN A 65 2.81 -3.22 -14.85
CA GLN A 65 3.23 -4.56 -15.31
C GLN A 65 4.50 -5.06 -14.62
N ASN A 66 5.31 -4.15 -14.06
CA ASN A 66 6.59 -4.47 -13.42
C ASN A 66 6.46 -4.80 -11.93
N ILE A 67 5.32 -4.48 -11.30
CA ILE A 67 5.12 -4.65 -9.84
C ILE A 67 5.27 -6.11 -9.43
N VAL A 68 4.47 -7.00 -10.03
CA VAL A 68 4.48 -8.43 -9.68
C VAL A 68 5.83 -9.10 -9.97
N PRO A 69 6.48 -8.91 -11.15
CA PRO A 69 7.82 -9.41 -11.39
C PRO A 69 8.86 -8.90 -10.38
N ALA A 70 8.89 -7.60 -10.09
CA ALA A 70 9.83 -7.03 -9.12
C ALA A 70 9.62 -7.62 -7.71
N MET A 71 8.37 -7.72 -7.26
CA MET A 71 8.04 -8.33 -5.97
C MET A 71 8.48 -9.80 -5.89
N ARG A 72 8.28 -10.59 -6.96
CA ARG A 72 8.73 -11.99 -7.01
C ARG A 72 10.25 -12.10 -6.93
N ASN A 73 10.97 -11.28 -7.69
CA ASN A 73 12.43 -11.27 -7.70
C ASN A 73 13.00 -10.87 -6.33
N LEU A 74 12.42 -9.84 -5.69
CA LEU A 74 12.81 -9.44 -4.33
C LEU A 74 12.53 -10.52 -3.29
N ASN A 75 11.35 -11.17 -3.33
CA ASN A 75 11.04 -12.28 -2.43
C ASN A 75 12.05 -13.44 -2.59
N SER A 76 12.40 -13.79 -3.84
CA SER A 76 13.40 -14.82 -4.12
C SER A 76 14.78 -14.43 -3.58
N ALA A 77 15.22 -13.19 -3.83
CA ALA A 77 16.49 -12.67 -3.36
C ALA A 77 16.61 -12.65 -1.83
N LEU A 78 15.55 -12.20 -1.13
CA LEU A 78 15.50 -12.21 0.33
C LEU A 78 15.56 -13.64 0.87
N ASN A 79 14.79 -14.57 0.31
CA ASN A 79 14.81 -15.97 0.72
C ASN A 79 16.19 -16.61 0.49
N GLY A 80 16.81 -16.39 -0.67
CA GLY A 80 18.15 -16.88 -0.97
C GLY A 80 19.25 -16.30 -0.06
N ALA A 81 19.03 -15.10 0.48
CA ALA A 81 19.92 -14.47 1.46
C ALA A 81 19.63 -14.87 2.92
N GLY A 82 18.64 -15.72 3.19
CA GLY A 82 18.22 -16.08 4.55
C GLY A 82 17.44 -14.97 5.27
N LEU A 83 16.89 -14.01 4.53
CA LEU A 83 16.19 -12.81 5.03
C LEU A 83 14.68 -12.86 4.82
N GLY A 84 14.09 -14.06 4.64
CA GLY A 84 12.66 -14.26 4.33
C GLY A 84 11.68 -13.79 5.41
N ALA A 85 12.18 -13.35 6.57
CA ALA A 85 11.38 -12.66 7.58
C ALA A 85 10.94 -11.25 7.13
N ILE A 86 11.73 -10.61 6.26
CA ILE A 86 11.40 -9.31 5.65
C ILE A 86 10.34 -9.55 4.58
N LYS A 87 9.21 -8.84 4.65
CA LYS A 87 8.10 -9.02 3.72
C LYS A 87 8.14 -8.00 2.58
N VAL A 88 7.94 -8.46 1.35
CA VAL A 88 7.84 -7.57 0.18
C VAL A 88 6.38 -7.22 -0.08
N SER A 89 6.11 -5.94 -0.26
CA SER A 89 4.80 -5.40 -0.62
C SER A 89 4.95 -4.34 -1.72
N THR A 90 3.89 -3.59 -2.01
CA THR A 90 3.88 -2.39 -2.84
C THR A 90 2.92 -1.38 -2.22
N SER A 91 3.17 -0.09 -2.42
CA SER A 91 2.35 0.98 -1.87
C SER A 91 1.41 1.55 -2.94
N ILE A 92 0.11 1.57 -2.62
CA ILE A 92 -0.93 2.05 -3.54
C ILE A 92 -1.55 3.35 -3.05
N ARG A 93 -1.99 4.18 -4.01
CA ARG A 93 -2.95 5.25 -3.78
C ARG A 93 -4.33 4.68 -3.48
N PHE A 94 -5.14 5.46 -2.78
CA PHE A 94 -6.53 5.09 -2.54
C PHE A 94 -7.37 4.97 -3.82
N ASP A 95 -7.03 5.69 -4.90
CA ASP A 95 -7.73 5.61 -6.19
C ASP A 95 -7.49 4.30 -6.97
N ALA A 96 -6.62 3.41 -6.48
CA ALA A 96 -6.56 2.04 -6.94
C ALA A 96 -7.84 1.25 -6.58
N VAL A 97 -8.67 1.77 -5.66
CA VAL A 97 -9.97 1.22 -5.26
C VAL A 97 -11.09 2.14 -5.76
N THR A 98 -12.10 1.54 -6.39
CA THR A 98 -13.33 2.21 -6.84
C THR A 98 -14.55 1.65 -6.11
N ASN A 99 -15.73 2.26 -6.32
CA ASN A 99 -16.99 1.92 -5.65
C ASN A 99 -16.87 1.89 -4.12
N THR A 100 -16.18 2.89 -3.56
CA THR A 100 -15.80 2.96 -2.14
C THR A 100 -16.93 3.33 -1.19
N PHE A 101 -18.15 3.57 -1.70
CA PHE A 101 -19.34 3.85 -0.89
C PHE A 101 -20.55 2.96 -1.27
N PRO A 102 -21.18 2.27 -0.29
CA PRO A 102 -20.66 2.05 1.06
C PRO A 102 -19.33 1.24 1.02
N PRO A 103 -18.49 1.28 2.07
CA PRO A 103 -17.16 0.64 2.07
C PRO A 103 -17.14 -0.82 1.61
N SER A 104 -18.16 -1.59 1.99
CA SER A 104 -18.34 -2.97 1.57
C SER A 104 -18.42 -3.16 0.05
N ASN A 105 -18.61 -2.13 -0.77
CA ASN A 105 -18.59 -2.18 -2.24
C ASN A 105 -17.20 -2.02 -2.86
N GLY A 106 -16.17 -1.69 -2.07
CA GLY A 106 -14.83 -1.42 -2.56
C GLY A 106 -14.27 -2.53 -3.47
N VAL A 107 -13.78 -2.16 -4.64
CA VAL A 107 -13.21 -3.09 -5.62
C VAL A 107 -12.00 -2.45 -6.29
N PHE A 108 -10.97 -3.23 -6.63
CA PHE A 108 -9.83 -2.66 -7.34
C PHE A 108 -10.24 -2.17 -8.75
N ALA A 109 -9.80 -0.96 -9.09
CA ALA A 109 -10.14 -0.30 -10.35
C ALA A 109 -9.44 -0.95 -11.56
N GLN A 110 -8.31 -1.62 -11.35
CA GLN A 110 -7.49 -2.20 -12.40
C GLN A 110 -7.13 -3.66 -12.11
N ALA A 111 -7.07 -4.47 -13.18
CA ALA A 111 -6.89 -5.91 -13.09
C ALA A 111 -5.58 -6.35 -12.40
N TYR A 112 -4.49 -5.59 -12.58
CA TYR A 112 -3.17 -5.92 -12.03
C TYR A 112 -3.19 -6.09 -10.49
N MET A 113 -4.07 -5.37 -9.81
CA MET A 113 -4.21 -5.47 -8.35
C MET A 113 -4.69 -6.84 -7.88
N THR A 114 -5.37 -7.61 -8.74
CA THR A 114 -5.76 -8.98 -8.42
C THR A 114 -4.53 -9.87 -8.30
N ASP A 115 -3.56 -9.71 -9.22
CA ASP A 115 -2.30 -10.48 -9.18
C ASP A 115 -1.40 -10.04 -8.01
N VAL A 116 -1.38 -8.73 -7.70
CA VAL A 116 -0.72 -8.21 -6.49
C VAL A 116 -1.35 -8.82 -5.24
N ALA A 117 -2.67 -8.77 -5.10
CA ALA A 117 -3.39 -9.28 -3.93
C ALA A 117 -3.14 -10.79 -3.71
N ARG A 118 -3.18 -11.59 -4.77
CA ARG A 118 -2.88 -13.03 -4.70
C ARG A 118 -1.43 -13.31 -4.32
N LEU A 119 -0.48 -12.50 -4.81
CA LEU A 119 0.93 -12.62 -4.43
C LEU A 119 1.13 -12.27 -2.94
N LEU A 120 0.48 -11.22 -2.45
CA LEU A 120 0.52 -10.84 -1.05
C LEU A 120 -0.05 -11.94 -0.15
N ALA A 121 -1.17 -12.54 -0.56
CA ALA A 121 -1.78 -13.67 0.15
C ALA A 121 -0.83 -14.88 0.24
N SER A 122 -0.20 -15.27 -0.87
CA SER A 122 0.70 -16.43 -0.89
C SER A 122 2.02 -16.21 -0.14
N THR A 123 2.43 -14.95 0.05
CA THR A 123 3.66 -14.58 0.77
C THR A 123 3.42 -14.13 2.21
N ALA A 124 2.16 -14.09 2.65
CA ALA A 124 1.71 -13.54 3.93
C ALA A 124 2.22 -12.10 4.17
N ALA A 125 2.31 -11.32 3.10
CA ALA A 125 2.68 -9.91 3.14
C ALA A 125 1.42 -9.03 3.21
N PRO A 126 1.45 -7.88 3.89
CA PRO A 126 0.35 -6.92 3.87
C PRO A 126 0.32 -6.15 2.54
N LEU A 127 -0.80 -5.51 2.21
CA LEU A 127 -0.85 -4.42 1.24
C LEU A 127 -0.54 -3.10 1.95
N LEU A 128 0.30 -2.26 1.35
CA LEU A 128 0.55 -0.90 1.85
C LEU A 128 -0.38 0.07 1.13
N ALA A 129 -1.12 0.88 1.88
CA ALA A 129 -2.09 1.83 1.33
C ALA A 129 -1.87 3.25 1.84
N ASN A 130 -1.82 4.21 0.91
CA ASN A 130 -1.77 5.63 1.18
C ASN A 130 -3.21 6.15 1.34
N VAL A 131 -3.62 6.42 2.57
CA VAL A 131 -5.00 6.74 2.94
C VAL A 131 -5.06 8.17 3.48
N TYR A 132 -5.64 9.07 2.70
CA TYR A 132 -5.72 10.50 3.01
C TYR A 132 -7.17 10.98 3.02
N PRO A 133 -7.87 10.96 4.17
CA PRO A 133 -9.21 11.53 4.30
C PRO A 133 -9.30 13.00 3.87
N TYR A 134 -8.22 13.75 4.01
CA TYR A 134 -8.11 15.14 3.57
C TYR A 134 -8.42 15.31 2.07
N PHE A 135 -7.80 14.51 1.19
CA PHE A 135 -8.01 14.65 -0.26
C PHE A 135 -9.44 14.30 -0.64
N ALA A 136 -10.01 13.23 -0.09
CA ALA A 136 -11.40 12.87 -0.32
C ALA A 136 -12.36 14.00 0.11
N TYR A 137 -12.17 14.58 1.31
CA TYR A 137 -12.95 15.73 1.76
C TYR A 137 -12.78 16.96 0.85
N LYS A 138 -11.54 17.30 0.49
CA LYS A 138 -11.24 18.45 -0.36
C LYS A 138 -11.94 18.36 -1.72
N ASP A 139 -11.99 17.16 -2.30
CA ASP A 139 -12.58 16.93 -3.62
C ASP A 139 -14.11 16.82 -3.57
N ASN A 140 -14.69 16.42 -2.42
CA ASN A 140 -16.14 16.40 -2.22
C ASN A 140 -16.59 16.95 -0.85
N PRO A 141 -16.41 18.26 -0.59
CA PRO A 141 -16.76 18.86 0.70
C PRO A 141 -18.28 19.02 0.90
N ARG A 142 -19.07 18.81 -0.17
CA ARG A 142 -20.53 18.87 -0.12
C ARG A 142 -21.11 17.63 0.57
N ASP A 143 -20.62 16.44 0.21
CA ASP A 143 -21.18 15.18 0.72
C ASP A 143 -20.35 14.60 1.87
N ILE A 144 -19.05 14.94 1.96
CA ILE A 144 -18.17 14.49 3.05
C ILE A 144 -18.11 15.59 4.12
N GLN A 145 -18.63 15.28 5.29
CA GLN A 145 -18.60 16.19 6.43
C GLN A 145 -17.18 16.35 6.98
N LEU A 146 -16.77 17.59 7.28
CA LEU A 146 -15.43 17.87 7.84
C LEU A 146 -15.18 17.10 9.14
N ASN A 147 -16.19 16.97 10.00
CA ASN A 147 -16.05 16.21 11.25
C ASN A 147 -15.73 14.74 10.99
N TYR A 148 -16.36 14.15 9.97
CA TYR A 148 -16.11 12.76 9.55
C TYR A 148 -14.67 12.57 9.06
N ALA A 149 -14.13 13.53 8.31
CA ALA A 149 -12.76 13.50 7.79
C ALA A 149 -11.68 13.77 8.87
N THR A 150 -12.05 14.46 9.96
CA THR A 150 -11.12 14.92 11.00
C THR A 150 -11.28 14.20 12.35
N PHE A 151 -11.93 13.03 12.35
CA PHE A 151 -12.16 12.21 13.56
C PHE A 151 -12.93 12.94 14.66
N ARG A 152 -13.81 13.87 14.30
CA ARG A 152 -14.65 14.61 15.25
C ARG A 152 -16.06 14.02 15.30
N PRO A 153 -16.72 14.09 16.46
CA PRO A 153 -18.12 13.67 16.59
C PRO A 153 -19.05 14.40 15.61
N GLY A 154 -20.16 13.76 15.23
CA GLY A 154 -21.26 14.39 14.50
C GLY A 154 -21.64 13.72 13.17
N THR A 155 -20.89 12.72 12.71
CA THR A 155 -21.26 11.93 11.53
C THR A 155 -21.21 10.44 11.85
N THR A 156 -22.22 9.72 11.41
CA THR A 156 -22.30 8.27 11.53
C THR A 156 -22.88 7.72 10.24
N VAL A 157 -22.11 6.88 9.57
CA VAL A 157 -22.48 6.27 8.30
C VAL A 157 -22.68 4.78 8.54
N ARG A 158 -23.85 4.26 8.18
CA ARG A 158 -24.13 2.81 8.24
C ARG A 158 -24.00 2.20 6.86
N ASP A 159 -23.14 1.20 6.73
CA ASP A 159 -23.05 0.37 5.55
C ASP A 159 -24.22 -0.61 5.54
N GLN A 160 -25.08 -0.51 4.53
CA GLN A 160 -26.33 -1.28 4.46
C GLN A 160 -26.10 -2.74 4.10
N ASN A 161 -24.95 -3.10 3.51
CA ASN A 161 -24.70 -4.46 3.05
C ASN A 161 -24.28 -5.39 4.19
N ASN A 162 -23.57 -4.85 5.19
CA ASN A 162 -23.04 -5.63 6.32
C ASN A 162 -23.43 -5.09 7.71
N GLY A 163 -24.12 -3.94 7.77
CA GLY A 163 -24.60 -3.33 9.01
C GLY A 163 -23.52 -2.62 9.83
N LEU A 164 -22.26 -2.58 9.36
CA LEU A 164 -21.17 -1.89 10.04
C LEU A 164 -21.42 -0.38 10.08
N THR A 165 -20.93 0.25 11.15
CA THR A 165 -21.10 1.67 11.40
C THR A 165 -19.75 2.35 11.44
N TYR A 166 -19.60 3.40 10.64
CA TYR A 166 -18.38 4.19 10.51
C TYR A 166 -18.60 5.57 11.11
N THR A 167 -17.72 5.96 12.01
CA THR A 167 -17.73 7.28 12.66
C THR A 167 -16.60 8.19 12.18
N CYS A 168 -15.66 7.67 11.38
CA CYS A 168 -14.66 8.47 10.70
C CYS A 168 -14.43 7.97 9.27
N LEU A 169 -14.02 8.89 8.39
CA LEU A 169 -13.77 8.60 6.98
C LEU A 169 -12.59 7.65 6.79
N PHE A 170 -11.60 7.71 7.68
CA PHE A 170 -10.42 6.84 7.63
C PHE A 170 -10.80 5.35 7.72
N ASP A 171 -11.64 4.98 8.69
CA ASP A 171 -12.10 3.59 8.84
C ASP A 171 -12.86 3.13 7.59
N ALA A 172 -13.75 3.98 7.07
CA ALA A 172 -14.51 3.69 5.86
C ALA A 172 -13.61 3.51 4.63
N MET A 173 -12.54 4.30 4.50
CA MET A 173 -11.57 4.13 3.43
C MET A 173 -10.79 2.83 3.59
N VAL A 174 -10.27 2.52 4.79
CA VAL A 174 -9.51 1.29 5.04
C VAL A 174 -10.38 0.05 4.75
N ASP A 175 -11.62 0.03 5.19
CA ASP A 175 -12.52 -1.11 4.96
C ASP A 175 -12.92 -1.24 3.48
N ALA A 176 -12.92 -0.16 2.70
CA ALA A 176 -13.07 -0.26 1.25
C ALA A 176 -11.88 -0.97 0.58
N VAL A 177 -10.64 -0.76 1.08
CA VAL A 177 -9.47 -1.52 0.63
C VAL A 177 -9.57 -2.99 1.02
N VAL A 178 -10.04 -3.28 2.24
CA VAL A 178 -10.26 -4.66 2.71
C VAL A 178 -11.31 -5.36 1.83
N ALA A 179 -12.43 -4.71 1.54
CA ALA A 179 -13.46 -5.25 0.66
C ALA A 179 -12.90 -5.53 -0.77
N ALA A 180 -12.01 -4.68 -1.27
CA ALA A 180 -11.36 -4.89 -2.56
C ALA A 180 -10.41 -6.12 -2.56
N LEU A 181 -9.66 -6.33 -1.47
CA LEU A 181 -8.81 -7.50 -1.27
C LEU A 181 -9.63 -8.80 -1.22
N GLU A 182 -10.75 -8.80 -0.49
CA GLU A 182 -11.66 -9.94 -0.41
C GLU A 182 -12.22 -10.30 -1.80
N ARG A 183 -12.70 -9.30 -2.55
CA ARG A 183 -13.18 -9.48 -3.94
C ARG A 183 -12.11 -9.99 -4.90
N ALA A 184 -10.85 -9.60 -4.68
CA ALA A 184 -9.71 -10.09 -5.47
C ALA A 184 -9.34 -11.56 -5.16
N GLY A 185 -10.02 -12.21 -4.22
CA GLY A 185 -9.72 -13.57 -3.79
C GLY A 185 -8.53 -13.64 -2.83
N ALA A 186 -8.25 -12.56 -2.11
CA ALA A 186 -7.17 -12.46 -1.14
C ALA A 186 -7.69 -12.14 0.29
N PRO A 187 -8.71 -12.86 0.80
CA PRO A 187 -9.19 -12.64 2.16
C PRO A 187 -8.05 -12.86 3.17
N GLY A 188 -7.97 -12.02 4.19
CA GLY A 188 -6.94 -12.11 5.24
C GLY A 188 -5.60 -11.43 4.91
N VAL A 189 -5.41 -10.90 3.69
CA VAL A 189 -4.32 -9.94 3.44
C VAL A 189 -4.56 -8.70 4.29
N ARG A 190 -3.61 -8.41 5.18
CA ARG A 190 -3.70 -7.24 6.06
C ARG A 190 -3.40 -5.96 5.28
N VAL A 191 -4.05 -4.87 5.68
CA VAL A 191 -3.71 -3.52 5.20
C VAL A 191 -2.79 -2.85 6.22
N VAL A 192 -1.71 -2.24 5.75
CA VAL A 192 -0.88 -1.31 6.52
C VAL A 192 -1.03 0.06 5.87
N VAL A 193 -1.45 1.06 6.64
CA VAL A 193 -1.48 2.43 6.14
C VAL A 193 -0.05 2.96 6.09
N SER A 194 0.52 3.04 4.87
CA SER A 194 1.89 3.48 4.63
C SER A 194 2.02 4.99 4.68
N GLU A 195 0.97 5.71 4.30
CA GLU A 195 0.91 7.16 4.40
C GLU A 195 -0.47 7.62 4.82
N SER A 196 -0.50 8.62 5.70
CA SER A 196 -1.69 9.39 6.03
C SER A 196 -1.26 10.71 6.64
N GLY A 197 -2.07 11.75 6.48
CA GLY A 197 -1.78 13.07 7.01
C GLY A 197 -2.88 14.07 6.67
N ILE A 198 -2.73 15.26 7.23
CA ILE A 198 -3.51 16.44 6.89
C ILE A 198 -2.51 17.48 6.36
N LEU A 199 -2.85 18.14 5.25
CA LEU A 199 -2.09 19.26 4.69
C LEU A 199 -2.58 20.57 5.32
#